data_AF-A0A1Z5KZW1-F1
#
_entry.id   AF-A0A1Z5KZW1-F1
#
_cell.length_a   1.000
_cell.length_b   1.000
_cell.length_c   1.000
_cell.angle_alpha   90.00
_cell.angle_beta   90.00
_cell.angle_gamma   90.00
#
_symmetry.space_group_name_H-M   'P 1'
#
loop_
_entity.id
_entity.type
_entity.pdbx_description
1 polymer ?
#
loop_
_entity_poly.entity_id
_entity_poly.type
_entity_poly.pdbx_seq_one_letter_code
_entity_poly.pdbx_strand_id
1 'polypeptide(L)'
;MSTRVISDMYRLTKGQVPIIGAGGVSCGQDAYEKIKAGASLVQLYTALAYQGPPVVRKVKTELANLLVKDGFKTVSDAVGADHRK
;
A
#
# COMPACT_ATOMS: atom_id res chain seq x y z
N MET A 1 4.68 10.42 -6.63
CA MET A 1 5.96 9.98 -7.25
C MET A 1 6.29 8.53 -6.91
N SER A 2 6.46 8.15 -5.64
CA SER A 2 6.82 6.77 -5.24
C SER A 2 5.79 5.70 -5.64
N THR A 3 4.48 6.00 -5.58
CA THR A 3 3.43 5.07 -6.03
C THR A 3 3.50 4.75 -7.52
N ARG A 4 3.88 5.72 -8.36
CA ARG A 4 4.09 5.49 -9.80
C ARG A 4 5.23 4.52 -10.05
N VAL A 5 6.35 4.69 -9.35
CA VAL A 5 7.51 3.78 -9.46
C VAL A 5 7.14 2.35 -9.06
N ILE A 6 6.33 2.18 -8.00
CA ILE A 6 5.79 0.86 -7.62
C ILE A 6 4.99 0.25 -8.76
N SER A 7 4.08 1.02 -9.36
CA SER A 7 3.24 0.57 -10.48
C SER A 7 4.08 0.17 -11.70
N ASP A 8 5.07 0.99 -12.06
CA ASP A 8 5.99 0.71 -13.17
C ASP A 8 6.78 -0.59 -12.92
N MET A 9 7.34 -0.75 -11.72
CA MET A 9 8.10 -1.94 -11.36
C MET A 9 7.23 -3.19 -11.30
N TYR A 10 6.02 -3.10 -10.75
CA TYR A 10 5.08 -4.22 -10.71
C TYR A 10 4.73 -4.72 -12.12
N ARG A 11 4.50 -3.79 -13.05
CA ARG A 11 4.27 -4.10 -14.47
C ARG A 11 5.49 -4.77 -15.12
N LEU A 12 6.69 -4.24 -14.88
CA LEU A 12 7.93 -4.78 -15.45
C LEU A 12 8.26 -6.18 -14.93
N THR A 13 7.99 -6.45 -13.65
CA THR A 13 8.23 -7.75 -13.01
C THR A 13 7.05 -8.71 -13.18
N LYS A 14 5.95 -8.28 -13.82
CA LYS A 14 4.71 -9.04 -13.96
C LYS A 14 4.19 -9.58 -12.62
N GLY A 15 4.39 -8.82 -11.55
CA GLY A 15 4.01 -9.21 -10.18
C GLY A 15 4.80 -10.38 -9.59
N GLN A 16 5.89 -10.84 -10.23
CA GLN A 16 6.67 -11.99 -9.75
C GLN A 16 7.68 -11.64 -8.65
N VAL A 17 8.02 -10.36 -8.52
CA VAL A 17 8.95 -9.86 -7.50
C VAL A 17 8.14 -9.10 -6.44
N PRO A 18 8.17 -9.52 -5.16
CA PRO A 18 7.51 -8.78 -4.08
C PRO A 18 8.08 -7.37 -3.94
N ILE A 19 7.19 -6.38 -3.80
CA ILE A 19 7.58 -4.96 -3.67
C ILE A 19 7.22 -4.45 -2.28
N ILE A 20 8.17 -3.78 -1.63
CA ILE A 20 7.95 -3.03 -0.40
C ILE A 20 7.81 -1.55 -0.76
N GLY A 21 6.62 -0.99 -0.54
CA GLY A 21 6.31 0.39 -0.86
C GLY A 21 6.80 1.37 0.22
N ALA A 22 7.81 2.17 -0.11
CA ALA A 22 8.31 3.23 0.75
C ALA A 22 7.91 4.64 0.27
N GLY A 23 7.94 5.59 1.20
CA GLY A 23 7.82 7.03 0.94
C GLY A 23 6.38 7.55 0.89
N GLY A 24 6.05 8.44 1.83
CA GLY A 24 4.78 9.16 1.89
C GLY A 24 3.60 8.32 2.39
N VAL A 25 3.80 7.44 3.37
CA VAL A 25 2.72 6.67 4.01
C VAL A 25 2.40 7.27 5.37
N SER A 26 1.26 7.95 5.47
CA SER A 26 0.81 8.67 6.67
C SER A 26 -0.65 8.37 7.05
N CYS A 27 -1.43 7.79 6.14
CA CYS A 27 -2.79 7.30 6.36
C CYS A 27 -3.03 5.97 5.64
N GLY A 28 -4.18 5.33 5.91
CA GLY A 28 -4.55 4.06 5.28
C GLY A 28 -4.75 4.19 3.77
N GLN A 29 -5.20 5.35 3.29
CA GLN A 29 -5.34 5.63 1.85
C GLN A 29 -3.97 5.57 1.14
N ASP A 30 -2.93 6.20 1.71
CA ASP A 30 -1.57 6.16 1.15
C ASP A 30 -1.04 4.72 1.03
N ALA A 31 -1.30 3.90 2.06
CA ALA A 31 -0.92 2.50 2.07
C ALA A 31 -1.71 1.70 1.02
N TYR A 32 -3.01 1.95 0.94
CA TYR A 32 -3.92 1.27 0.04
C TYR A 32 -3.57 1.52 -1.43
N GLU A 33 -3.29 2.77 -1.79
CA GLU A 33 -2.85 3.14 -3.14
C GLU A 33 -1.56 2.44 -3.54
N LYS A 34 -0.59 2.34 -2.62
CA LYS A 34 0.66 1.60 -2.88
C LYS A 34 0.41 0.11 -3.07
N ILE A 35 -0.48 -0.47 -2.27
CA ILE A 35 -0.84 -1.89 -2.38
C ILE A 35 -1.51 -2.17 -3.74
N LYS A 36 -2.53 -1.39 -4.09
CA LYS A 36 -3.22 -1.49 -5.38
C LYS A 36 -2.30 -1.27 -6.57
N ALA A 37 -1.32 -0.37 -6.44
CA ALA A 37 -0.29 -0.15 -7.44
C ALA A 37 0.68 -1.34 -7.60
N GLY A 38 0.81 -2.23 -6.60
CA GLY A 38 1.64 -3.44 -6.69
C GLY A 38 2.49 -3.77 -5.46
N ALA A 39 2.47 -2.95 -4.40
CA ALA A 39 3.23 -3.25 -3.19
C ALA A 39 2.57 -4.37 -2.36
N SER A 40 3.38 -5.31 -1.88
CA SER A 40 2.95 -6.36 -0.94
C SER A 40 3.02 -5.89 0.51
N LEU A 41 3.87 -4.92 0.80
CA LEU A 41 4.12 -4.34 2.12
C LEU A 41 4.33 -2.83 2.00
N VAL A 42 4.15 -2.09 3.09
CA VAL A 42 4.50 -0.65 3.15
C VAL A 42 5.37 -0.33 4.35
N GLN A 43 6.25 0.66 4.19
CA GLN A 43 7.15 1.15 5.24
C GLN A 43 6.77 2.56 5.68
N LEU A 44 6.83 2.78 7.00
CA LEU A 44 6.60 4.07 7.62
C LEU A 44 7.91 4.54 8.27
N TYR A 45 8.32 5.76 7.95
CA TYR A 45 9.44 6.43 8.62
C TYR A 45 9.01 7.84 9.05
N THR A 46 8.89 8.76 8.10
CA THR A 46 8.56 10.17 8.36
C THR A 46 7.30 10.31 9.20
N ALA A 47 6.23 9.59 8.86
CA ALA A 47 4.99 9.63 9.62
C ALA A 47 5.16 9.11 11.05
N LEU A 48 5.97 8.07 11.27
CA LEU A 48 6.25 7.55 12.61
C LEU A 48 7.05 8.55 13.45
N ALA A 49 8.03 9.22 12.84
CA ALA A 49 8.85 10.22 13.51
C ALA A 49 8.04 11.46 13.92
N TYR A 50 7.13 11.95 13.06
CA TYR A 50 6.37 13.18 13.32
C TYR A 50 5.03 12.97 14.03
N GLN A 51 4.34 11.86 13.78
CA GLN A 51 3.00 11.59 14.34
C GLN A 51 3.04 10.58 15.50
N GLY A 52 4.21 10.00 15.77
CA GLY A 52 4.43 9.02 16.82
C GLY A 52 3.81 7.63 16.52
N PRO A 53 3.99 6.68 17.45
CA PRO A 53 3.52 5.29 17.32
C PRO A 53 2.03 5.10 16.95
N PRO A 54 1.07 5.94 17.39
CA PRO A 54 -0.34 5.76 17.07
C PRO A 54 -0.67 5.74 15.56
N VAL A 55 0.18 6.33 14.72
CA VAL A 55 -0.01 6.34 13.26
C VAL A 55 -0.09 4.93 12.69
N VAL A 56 0.62 3.96 13.29
CA VAL A 56 0.59 2.57 12.84
C VAL A 56 -0.80 1.97 13.00
N ARG A 57 -1.47 2.24 14.13
CA ARG A 57 -2.83 1.77 14.38
C ARG A 57 -3.82 2.44 13.42
N LYS A 58 -3.68 3.76 13.22
CA LYS A 58 -4.50 4.53 12.29
C LYS A 58 -4.44 3.95 10.88
N VAL A 59 -3.23 3.80 10.34
CA VAL A 59 -3.01 3.26 8.98
C VAL A 59 -3.60 1.87 8.84
N LYS A 60 -3.40 0.98 9.82
CA LYS A 60 -3.97 -0.37 9.81
C LYS A 60 -5.50 -0.37 9.79
N THR A 61 -6.14 0.43 10.64
CA THR A 61 -7.60 0.49 10.73
C THR A 61 -8.22 1.06 9.46
N GLU A 62 -7.67 2.17 8.95
CA GLU A 62 -8.15 2.78 7.71
C GLU A 62 -7.96 1.85 6.50
N LEU A 63 -6.80 1.20 6.39
CA LEU A 63 -6.53 0.22 5.32
C LEU A 63 -7.52 -0.95 5.37
N ALA A 64 -7.79 -1.51 6.54
CA ALA A 64 -8.76 -2.60 6.68
C ALA A 64 -10.16 -2.20 6.20
N ASN A 65 -10.60 -0.98 6.54
CA ASN A 65 -11.89 -0.45 6.10
C ASN A 65 -11.94 -0.28 4.57
N LEU A 66 -10.86 0.21 3.95
CA LEU A 66 -10.77 0.38 2.50
C LEU A 66 -10.79 -0.95 1.75
N LEU A 67 -10.09 -1.97 2.27
CA LEU A 67 -10.11 -3.32 1.70
C LEU A 67 -11.52 -3.90 1.69
N VAL A 68 -12.24 -3.81 2.82
CA VAL A 68 -13.62 -4.28 2.93
C VAL A 68 -14.54 -3.51 1.99
N LYS A 69 -14.37 -2.19 1.91
CA LYS A 69 -15.17 -1.31 1.04
C LYS A 69 -15.06 -1.69 -0.44
N ASP A 70 -13.88 -2.07 -0.90
CA ASP A 70 -13.63 -2.46 -2.29
C ASP A 70 -13.78 -3.98 -2.52
N GLY A 71 -14.28 -4.73 -1.53
CA GLY A 71 -14.61 -6.15 -1.66
C GLY A 71 -13.42 -7.11 -1.55
N PHE A 72 -12.26 -6.65 -1.09
CA PHE A 72 -11.09 -7.49 -0.85
C PHE A 72 -11.19 -8.19 0.51
N LYS A 73 -10.88 -9.50 0.55
CA LYS A 73 -10.89 -10.28 1.81
C LYS A 73 -9.57 -10.14 2.58
N THR A 74 -8.47 -9.99 1.85
CA THR A 74 -7.12 -9.88 2.40
C THR A 74 -6.32 -8.78 1.69
N VAL A 75 -5.22 -8.34 2.30
CA VAL A 75 -4.28 -7.41 1.66
C VAL A 75 -3.74 -8.00 0.35
N SER A 76 -3.43 -9.30 0.34
CA SER A 76 -2.93 -10.01 -0.84
C SER A 76 -3.87 -9.92 -2.02
N ASP A 77 -5.19 -9.92 -1.78
CA ASP A 77 -6.20 -9.79 -2.84
C ASP A 77 -6.16 -8.41 -3.50
N ALA A 78 -5.68 -7.37 -2.81
CA ALA A 78 -5.59 -6.02 -3.33
C ALA A 78 -4.25 -5.72 -4.04
N VAL A 79 -3.22 -6.57 -3.86
CA VAL A 79 -1.89 -6.33 -4.45
C VAL A 79 -2.00 -6.28 -5.99
N GLY A 80 -1.59 -5.15 -6.55
CA GLY A 80 -1.59 -4.95 -8.00
C GLY A 80 -2.98 -4.91 -8.63
N ALA A 81 -4.04 -4.66 -7.84
CA ALA A 81 -5.42 -4.60 -8.33
C ALA A 81 -5.61 -3.61 -9.50
N ASP A 82 -4.85 -2.51 -9.54
CA ASP A 82 -4.93 -1.52 -10.62
C ASP A 82 -4.41 -2.03 -11.98
N HIS A 83 -3.76 -3.20 -12.00
CA HIS A 83 -3.23 -3.84 -13.21
C HIS A 83 -4.11 -5.00 -13.70
N ARG A 84 -5.20 -5.32 -12.99
CA ARG A 84 -6.17 -6.35 -13.40
C ARG A 84 -7.17 -5.69 -14.34
N LYS A 85 -7.28 -6.21 -15.57
CA LYS A 85 -8.32 -5.79 -16.52
C LYS A 85 -9.68 -6.29 -16.08
#